data_AF-A0ABD0REB1-F1
#
_entry.id   AF-A0ABD0REB1-F1
#
_cell.length_a   1.000
_cell.length_b   1.000
_cell.length_c   1.000
_cell.angle_alpha   90.00
_cell.angle_beta   90.00
_cell.angle_gamma   90.00
#
_symmetry.space_group_name_H-M   'P 1'
#
loop_
_entity.id
_entity.type
_entity.pdbx_description
1 polymer ?
#
loop_
_entity_poly.entity_id
_entity_poly.type
_entity_poly.pdbx_seq_one_letter_code
_entity_poly.pdbx_strand_id
1 'polypeptide(L)' 'DAKAAGKGKVTCKVSTPDGAELDVDVVENADGTFDIYYTAPEPGKYVITIRFGGEHIPNSPFHVV' A
#
# COMPACT_ATOMS: atom_id res chain seq x y z
N ASP A 1 10.19 2.80 2.55
CA ASP A 1 11.11 3.79 3.13
C ASP A 1 10.77 5.16 2.55
N ALA A 2 10.44 6.14 3.40
CA ALA A 2 10.13 7.51 2.97
C ALA A 2 11.11 8.56 3.52
N LYS A 3 12.25 8.15 4.09
CA LYS A 3 13.21 9.05 4.78
C LYS A 3 13.68 10.22 3.90
N ALA A 4 13.79 10.01 2.59
CA ALA A 4 14.21 11.03 1.62
C ALA A 4 13.05 11.72 0.88
N ALA A 5 11.80 11.32 1.13
CA ALA A 5 10.63 11.80 0.39
C ALA A 5 10.04 13.12 0.94
N GLY A 6 10.52 13.59 2.10
CA GLY A 6 9.99 14.78 2.77
C GLY A 6 8.79 14.46 3.68
N LYS A 7 7.92 15.46 3.91
CA LYS A 7 6.72 15.29 4.75
C LYS A 7 5.54 14.88 3.88
N GLY A 8 4.92 13.75 4.18
CA GLY A 8 3.75 13.26 3.46
C GLY A 8 3.09 12.08 4.17
N LYS A 9 1.79 11.91 3.94
CA LYS A 9 1.04 10.76 4.46
C LYS A 9 1.17 9.58 3.50
N VAL A 10 1.46 8.40 4.03
CA VAL A 10 1.36 7.14 3.28
C VAL A 10 -0.10 6.70 3.27
N THR A 11 -0.61 6.35 2.09
CA THR A 11 -1.90 5.67 1.94
C THR A 11 -1.72 4.41 1.12
N CYS A 12 -2.44 3.35 1.50
CA CYS A 12 -2.45 2.09 0.79
C CYS A 12 -3.90 1.68 0.50
N LYS A 13 -4.12 1.11 -0.68
CA LYS A 13 -5.37 0.47 -1.09
C LYS A 13 -5.04 -0.87 -1.72
N VAL A 14 -5.77 -1.91 -1.34
CA VAL A 14 -5.66 -3.24 -1.95
C VAL A 14 -6.99 -3.59 -2.59
N SER A 15 -6.98 -3.78 -3.91
CA SER A 15 -8.15 -4.23 -4.67
C SER A 15 -8.09 -5.73 -4.91
N THR A 16 -9.20 -6.41 -4.66
CA THR A 16 -9.38 -7.85 -4.87
C THR A 16 -9.62 -8.19 -6.36
N PRO A 17 -9.56 -9.47 -6.76
CA PRO A 17 -9.81 -9.88 -8.15
C PRO A 17 -11.21 -9.50 -8.68
N ASP A 18 -12.19 -9.44 -7.78
CA ASP A 18 -13.59 -9.06 -8.01
C ASP A 18 -13.83 -7.54 -7.90
N GLY A 19 -12.79 -6.76 -7.56
CA GLY A 19 -12.82 -5.30 -7.54
C GLY A 19 -13.26 -4.68 -6.21
N ALA A 20 -13.43 -5.47 -5.15
CA ALA A 20 -13.63 -4.96 -3.80
C ALA A 20 -12.32 -4.37 -3.22
N GLU A 21 -12.44 -3.50 -2.21
CA GLU A 21 -11.28 -3.00 -1.47
C GLU A 21 -11.14 -3.79 -0.16
N LEU A 22 -9.92 -4.20 0.18
CA LEU A 22 -9.60 -4.82 1.46
C LEU A 22 -9.23 -3.77 2.51
N ASP A 23 -9.49 -4.09 3.77
CA ASP A 23 -8.88 -3.39 4.90
C ASP A 23 -7.36 -3.60 4.89
N VAL A 24 -6.63 -2.52 5.16
CA VAL A 24 -5.17 -2.48 5.16
C VAL A 24 -4.68 -1.77 6.41
N ASP A 25 -3.79 -2.42 7.14
CA ASP A 25 -3.11 -1.82 8.28
C ASP A 25 -1.80 -1.19 7.81
N VAL A 26 -1.63 0.09 8.11
CA VAL A 26 -0.40 0.84 7.82
C VAL A 26 0.23 1.25 9.14
N VAL A 27 1.43 0.75 9.40
CA VAL A 27 2.22 1.05 10.60
C VAL A 27 3.38 1.94 10.21
N GLU A 28 3.47 3.12 10.84
CA GLU A 28 4.62 4.01 10.70
C GLU A 28 5.69 3.67 11.74
N ASN A 29 6.89 3.35 11.27
CA ASN A 29 8.03 3.05 12.12
C ASN A 29 8.76 4.33 12.53
N ALA A 30 9.42 4.30 13.69
CA ALA A 30 10.15 5.45 14.22
C ALA A 30 11.31 5.92 13.32
N ASP A 31 11.77 5.07 12.40
CA ASP A 31 12.83 5.41 11.46
C ASP A 31 12.30 6.07 10.16
N GLY A 32 11.00 6.23 9.96
CA GLY A 32 10.43 6.78 8.72
C GLY A 32 10.24 5.74 7.61
N THR A 33 10.29 4.45 7.97
CA THR A 33 9.74 3.37 7.14
C THR A 33 8.29 3.08 7.52
N PHE A 34 7.61 2.33 6.65
CA PHE A 34 6.20 2.00 6.82
C PHE A 34 6.03 0.52 6.51
N ASP A 35 5.35 -0.19 7.40
CA ASP A 35 4.93 -1.56 7.19
C ASP A 35 3.44 -1.59 6.83
N ILE A 36 3.10 -2.37 5.81
CA ILE A 36 1.76 -2.45 5.25
C ILE A 36 1.32 -3.90 5.30
N TYR A 37 0.21 -4.17 5.96
CA TYR A 37 -0.35 -5.51 6.15
C TYR A 37 -1.76 -5.59 5.54
N TYR A 38 -2.04 -6.69 4.87
CA TYR A 38 -3.36 -7.03 4.37
C TYR A 38 -3.58 -8.55 4.49
N THR A 39 -4.84 -8.96 4.62
CA THR A 39 -5.22 -10.38 4.60
C THR A 39 -5.91 -10.69 3.29
N ALA A 40 -5.36 -11.59 2.49
CA ALA A 40 -6.00 -12.06 1.26
C ALA A 40 -7.03 -13.16 1.59
N PRO A 41 -8.35 -12.89 1.50
CA PRO A 41 -9.36 -13.88 1.88
C PRO A 41 -9.46 -15.03 0.86
N GLU A 42 -9.15 -14.76 -0.40
CA GLU A 42 -9.27 -15.73 -1.50
C GLU A 42 -8.03 -15.70 -2.41
N PRO A 43 -7.65 -16.82 -3.06
CA PRO A 43 -6.60 -16.82 -4.07
C PRO A 43 -6.98 -15.96 -5.28
N GLY A 44 -6.04 -15.18 -5.81
CA GLY A 44 -6.27 -14.42 -7.03
C GLY A 44 -5.32 -13.23 -7.21
N LYS A 45 -5.62 -12.44 -8.24
CA LYS A 45 -4.85 -11.23 -8.58
C LYS A 45 -5.28 -10.05 -7.72
N TYR A 46 -4.37 -9.52 -6.92
CA TYR A 46 -4.56 -8.32 -6.12
C TYR A 46 -3.79 -7.14 -6.71
N VAL A 47 -4.40 -5.96 -6.63
CA VAL A 47 -3.77 -4.70 -7.05
C VAL A 47 -3.52 -3.83 -5.83
N ILE A 48 -2.26 -3.59 -5.51
CA ILE A 48 -1.84 -2.79 -4.35
C ILE A 48 -1.41 -1.41 -4.83
N THR A 49 -2.16 -0.39 -4.44
CA THR A 49 -1.87 1.00 -4.75
C THR A 49 -1.33 1.71 -3.52
N ILE A 50 -0.10 2.22 -3.60
CA ILE A 50 0.57 2.93 -2.51
C ILE A 50 0.88 4.34 -2.97
N ARG A 51 0.52 5.31 -2.13
CA ARG A 51 0.77 6.73 -2.38
C ARG A 51 1.47 7.38 -1.21
N PHE A 52 2.29 8.40 -1.50
CA PHE A 52 2.92 9.27 -0.52
C PHE A 52 2.56 10.71 -0.85
N GLY A 53 1.97 11.44 0.11
CA GLY A 53 1.54 12.83 -0.13
C GLY A 53 0.45 12.97 -1.20
N GLY A 54 -0.28 11.88 -1.50
CA GLY A 54 -1.32 11.84 -2.54
C GLY A 54 -0.83 11.38 -3.92
N GLU A 55 0.48 11.28 -4.12
CA GLU A 55 1.09 10.82 -5.38
C GLU A 55 1.52 9.36 -5.32
N HIS A 56 1.52 8.67 -6.47
CA HIS A 56 2.00 7.29 -6.55
C HIS A 56 3.49 7.21 -6.21
N ILE A 57 3.85 6.24 -5.37
CA ILE A 57 5.27 5.90 -5.21
C ILE A 57 5.78 5.20 -6.48
N PRO A 58 7.09 5.17 -6.72
CA PRO A 58 7.66 4.38 -7.81
C PRO A 58 7.17 2.93 -7.78
N ASN A 59 6.83 2.40 -8.95
CA ASN A 59 6.30 1.04 -9.17
C ASN A 59 4.89 0.78 -8.64
N SER A 60 4.21 1.77 -8.06
CA SER A 60 2.78 1.65 -7.79
C SER A 60 1.97 1.88 -9.06
N PRO A 61 0.94 1.06 -9.35
CA PRO A 61 0.44 -0.05 -8.55
C PRO A 61 1.23 -1.36 -8.71
N PHE A 62 1.27 -2.15 -7.65
CA PHE A 62 1.84 -3.50 -7.63
C PHE A 62 0.76 -4.53 -7.91
N HIS A 63 1.11 -5.58 -8.64
CA HIS A 63 0.21 -6.70 -8.95
C HIS A 63 0.76 -7.97 -8.27
N VAL A 64 -0.05 -8.58 -7.40
CA VAL A 64 0.30 -9.79 -6.66
C VAL A 64 -0.65 -10.91 -7.07
N VAL A 65 -0.15 -12.14 -7.19
CA VAL A 65 -0.91 -13.32 -7.67
C VAL A 65 -0.68 -14.50 -6.73
#